data_AF-A0A347ZP18-F1
#
_entry.id   AF-A0A347ZP18-F1
#
_cell.length_a   1.000
_cell.length_b   1.000
_cell.length_c   1.000
_cell.angle_alpha   90.00
_cell.angle_beta   90.00
_cell.angle_gamma   90.00
#
_symmetry.space_group_name_H-M   'P 1'
#
loop_
_entity.id
_entity.type
_entity.pdbx_description
1 polymer ?
#
loop_
_entity_poly.entity_id
_entity_poly.type
_entity_poly.pdbx_seq_one_letter_code
_entity_poly.pdbx_strand_id
1 'polypeptide(L)'
;MNDQNKEINETIKRTKRYWYVDGFSEIGVGLLLIMIILFNYLSSLVQQQVLQILLIVVGLPAVIVLGSRVLSRVVVKLKERYTYPRTGYVAYQGKTGSRRWKRVLLAGTLGLLVGALTSLLSGSLPIIYQQIVVTFMIASSYIYIGYSIGLKRFYWIAAATIVLGIGLSLVKMSEIKYFLTFFIGQGLIWIASGLAALRQYFGSTQPPTETGEG
;
A
#
# COMPACT_ATOMS: atom_id res chain seq x y z
N MET A 1 4.20 -26.58 -17.89
CA MET A 1 4.94 -25.67 -17.00
C MET A 1 5.70 -26.54 -16.02
N ASN A 2 7.04 -26.64 -16.12
CA ASN A 2 7.85 -27.61 -15.35
C ASN A 2 7.65 -27.48 -13.84
N ASP A 3 7.62 -28.60 -13.12
CA ASP A 3 7.44 -28.63 -11.66
C ASP A 3 8.50 -27.83 -10.91
N GLN A 4 9.75 -27.80 -11.40
CA GLN A 4 10.81 -26.93 -10.86
C GLN A 4 10.44 -25.44 -10.91
N ASN A 5 9.81 -24.96 -11.98
CA ASN A 5 9.38 -23.56 -12.08
C ASN A 5 8.24 -23.25 -11.09
N LYS A 6 7.43 -24.26 -10.76
CA LYS A 6 6.35 -24.13 -9.78
C LYS A 6 6.91 -24.03 -8.35
N GLU A 7 7.88 -24.87 -7.99
CA GLU A 7 8.56 -24.82 -6.69
C GLU A 7 9.34 -23.52 -6.46
N ILE A 8 10.07 -23.05 -7.48
CA ILE A 8 10.78 -21.77 -7.42
C ILE A 8 9.78 -20.62 -7.18
N ASN A 9 8.67 -20.61 -7.91
CA ASN A 9 7.65 -19.58 -7.75
C ASN A 9 6.97 -19.61 -6.38
N GLU A 10 6.66 -20.79 -5.85
CA GLU A 10 6.08 -20.92 -4.51
C GLU A 10 7.07 -20.50 -3.42
N THR A 11 8.35 -20.81 -3.57
CA THR A 11 9.40 -20.35 -2.66
C THR A 11 9.48 -18.81 -2.65
N ILE A 12 9.51 -18.18 -3.84
CA ILE A 12 9.51 -16.72 -3.97
C ILE A 12 8.26 -16.09 -3.32
N LYS A 13 7.08 -16.70 -3.50
CA LYS A 13 5.84 -16.22 -2.87
C LYS A 13 5.91 -16.32 -1.35
N ARG A 14 6.39 -17.44 -0.79
CA ARG A 14 6.59 -17.61 0.66
C ARG A 14 7.49 -16.53 1.24
N THR A 15 8.61 -16.25 0.57
CA THR A 15 9.55 -15.19 0.93
C THR A 15 8.88 -13.80 0.96
N LYS A 16 8.06 -13.48 -0.05
CA LYS A 16 7.30 -12.21 -0.05
C LYS A 16 6.22 -12.19 1.04
N ARG A 17 5.54 -13.30 1.25
CA ARG A 17 4.45 -13.44 2.23
C ARG A 17 4.94 -13.19 3.64
N TYR A 18 6.14 -13.63 3.97
CA TYR A 18 6.74 -13.44 5.29
C TYR A 18 6.75 -11.98 5.74
N TRP A 19 7.00 -11.03 4.83
CA TRP A 19 6.98 -9.59 5.14
C TRP A 19 5.61 -9.08 5.63
N TYR A 20 4.56 -9.82 5.29
CA TYR A 20 3.16 -9.50 5.55
C TYR A 20 2.57 -10.36 6.68
N VAL A 21 3.27 -11.37 7.21
CA VAL A 21 2.72 -12.32 8.19
C VAL A 21 2.11 -11.62 9.42
N ASP A 22 2.75 -10.56 9.91
CA ASP A 22 2.38 -9.83 11.13
C ASP A 22 1.51 -8.59 10.91
N GLY A 23 1.21 -8.21 9.67
CA GLY A 23 0.36 -7.04 9.37
C GLY A 23 0.99 -5.66 9.55
N PHE A 24 2.16 -5.51 10.19
CA PHE A 24 2.82 -4.19 10.37
C PHE A 24 3.06 -3.45 9.05
N SER A 25 3.42 -4.20 8.01
CA SER A 25 3.66 -3.64 6.68
C SER A 25 2.39 -3.06 6.06
N GLU A 26 1.22 -3.63 6.34
CA GLU A 26 -0.06 -3.12 5.84
C GLU A 26 -0.46 -1.83 6.56
N ILE A 27 -0.27 -1.79 7.88
CA ILE A 27 -0.46 -0.57 8.69
C ILE A 27 0.43 0.55 8.17
N GLY A 28 1.71 0.26 7.91
CA GLY A 28 2.65 1.23 7.36
C GLY A 28 2.23 1.80 6.00
N VAL A 29 1.73 0.95 5.10
CA VAL A 29 1.22 1.41 3.80
C VAL A 29 -0.05 2.24 3.96
N GLY A 30 -0.98 1.83 4.83
CA GLY A 30 -2.20 2.59 5.09
C GLY A 30 -1.93 3.98 5.67
N LEU A 31 -0.99 4.09 6.60
CA LEU A 31 -0.53 5.38 7.14
C LEU A 31 0.13 6.25 6.05
N LEU A 32 0.93 5.65 5.18
CA LEU A 32 1.55 6.37 4.06
C LEU A 32 0.48 6.95 3.12
N LEU A 33 -0.55 6.18 2.78
CA LEU A 33 -1.66 6.65 1.94
C LEU A 33 -2.38 7.85 2.55
N ILE A 34 -2.70 7.78 3.85
CA ILE A 34 -3.34 8.88 4.58
C ILE A 34 -2.44 10.12 4.57
N MET A 35 -1.14 9.95 4.84
CA MET A 35 -0.20 11.07 4.84
C MET A 35 -0.08 11.74 3.46
N ILE A 36 -0.06 10.95 2.38
CA ILE A 36 -0.01 11.46 1.00
C ILE A 36 -1.25 12.29 0.68
N ILE A 37 -2.44 11.77 0.95
CA ILE A 37 -3.68 12.49 0.60
C ILE A 37 -3.89 13.72 1.49
N LEU A 38 -3.54 13.66 2.78
CA LEU A 38 -3.59 14.81 3.67
C LEU A 38 -2.61 15.90 3.22
N PHE A 39 -1.40 15.54 2.83
CA PHE A 39 -0.43 16.49 2.29
C PHE A 39 -0.94 17.15 1.01
N ASN A 40 -1.54 16.38 0.09
CA ASN A 40 -2.12 16.91 -1.13
C ASN A 40 -3.29 17.88 -0.84
N TYR A 41 -4.17 17.50 0.10
CA TYR A 41 -5.27 18.37 0.55
C TYR A 41 -4.75 19.67 1.18
N LEU A 42 -3.79 19.60 2.09
CA LEU A 42 -3.17 20.80 2.70
C LEU A 42 -2.51 21.68 1.64
N SER A 43 -1.84 21.08 0.66
CA SER A 43 -1.25 21.81 -0.46
C SER A 43 -2.31 22.52 -1.31
N SER A 44 -3.52 21.96 -1.43
CA SER A 44 -4.63 22.59 -2.16
C SER A 44 -5.22 23.84 -1.47
N LEU A 45 -4.96 24.02 -0.17
CA LEU A 45 -5.41 25.20 0.58
C LEU A 45 -4.48 26.41 0.39
N VAL A 46 -3.30 26.20 -0.19
CA VAL A 46 -2.31 27.27 -0.41
C VAL A 46 -2.75 28.14 -1.59
N GLN A 47 -3.04 29.41 -1.34
CA GLN A 47 -3.49 30.36 -2.36
C GLN A 47 -2.38 30.82 -3.31
N GLN A 48 -1.12 30.78 -2.86
CA GLN A 48 0.03 31.18 -3.66
C GLN A 48 0.37 30.10 -4.70
N GLN A 49 0.09 30.37 -5.97
CA GLN A 49 0.22 29.40 -7.09
C GLN A 49 1.61 28.76 -7.18
N VAL A 50 2.68 29.56 -7.06
CA VAL A 50 4.07 29.05 -7.14
C VAL A 50 4.37 28.07 -6.01
N LEU A 51 3.96 28.41 -4.78
CA LEU A 51 4.16 27.56 -3.63
C LEU A 51 3.34 26.28 -3.72
N GLN A 52 2.08 26.37 -4.18
CA GLN A 52 1.22 25.22 -4.42
C GLN A 52 1.84 24.24 -5.44
N ILE A 53 2.32 24.75 -6.57
CA ILE A 53 2.99 23.94 -7.60
C ILE A 53 4.25 23.30 -7.02
N LEU A 54 5.06 24.05 -6.26
CA LEU A 54 6.27 23.53 -5.64
C LEU A 54 5.96 22.41 -4.62
N LEU A 55 4.92 22.57 -3.81
CA LEU A 55 4.46 21.54 -2.88
C LEU A 55 4.00 20.28 -3.60
N ILE A 56 3.29 20.40 -4.73
CA ILE A 56 2.82 19.24 -5.50
C ILE A 56 3.98 18.55 -6.24
N VAL A 57 4.82 19.32 -6.93
CA VAL A 57 5.88 18.78 -7.80
C VAL A 57 7.07 18.25 -7.00
N VAL A 58 7.46 18.94 -5.92
CA VAL A 58 8.63 18.56 -5.11
C VAL A 58 8.20 17.96 -3.78
N GLY A 59 7.24 18.59 -3.09
CA GLY A 59 6.79 18.16 -1.77
C GLY A 59 6.14 16.78 -1.79
N LEU A 60 5.25 16.49 -2.74
CA LEU A 60 4.54 15.20 -2.78
C LEU A 60 5.51 14.02 -3.04
N PRO A 61 6.43 14.06 -4.03
CA PRO A 61 7.47 13.03 -4.14
C PRO A 61 8.36 12.93 -2.91
N ALA A 62 8.71 14.06 -2.28
CA ALA A 62 9.49 14.05 -1.05
C ALA A 62 8.75 13.32 0.08
N VAL A 63 7.46 13.57 0.26
CA VAL A 63 6.60 12.87 1.23
C VAL A 63 6.54 11.37 0.94
N ILE A 64 6.42 10.97 -0.33
CA ILE A 64 6.40 9.55 -0.72
C ILE A 64 7.75 8.90 -0.38
N VAL A 65 8.87 9.50 -0.78
CA VAL A 65 10.21 8.92 -0.61
C VAL A 65 10.65 8.93 0.86
N LEU A 66 10.55 10.07 1.53
CA LEU A 66 10.94 10.21 2.93
C LEU A 66 9.96 9.48 3.84
N GLY A 67 8.66 9.62 3.60
CA GLY A 67 7.61 8.92 4.34
C GLY A 67 7.75 7.41 4.25
N SER A 68 7.91 6.86 3.05
CA SER A 68 8.13 5.42 2.90
C SER A 68 9.40 4.94 3.60
N ARG A 69 10.49 5.72 3.57
CA ARG A 69 11.74 5.38 4.26
C ARG A 69 11.58 5.40 5.79
N VAL A 70 10.92 6.42 6.33
CA VAL A 70 10.65 6.54 7.76
C VAL A 70 9.72 5.42 8.24
N LEU A 71 8.57 5.24 7.57
CA LEU A 71 7.61 4.19 7.90
C LEU A 71 8.23 2.80 7.78
N SER A 72 9.04 2.54 6.75
CA SER A 72 9.74 1.26 6.62
C SER A 72 10.69 1.00 7.80
N ARG A 73 11.41 2.02 8.27
CA ARG A 73 12.27 1.88 9.46
C ARG A 73 11.48 1.64 10.72
N VAL A 74 10.36 2.33 10.90
CA VAL A 74 9.46 2.13 12.05
C VAL A 74 8.90 0.71 12.03
N VAL A 75 8.41 0.24 10.87
CA VAL A 75 7.93 -1.13 10.70
C VAL A 75 9.02 -2.14 11.03
N VAL A 76 10.25 -1.96 10.54
CA VAL A 76 11.37 -2.86 10.86
C VAL A 76 11.66 -2.88 12.35
N LYS A 77 11.75 -1.73 13.02
CA LYS A 77 11.97 -1.66 14.47
C LYS A 77 10.84 -2.33 15.27
N LEU A 78 9.60 -2.16 14.84
CA LEU A 78 8.46 -2.85 15.46
C LEU A 78 8.55 -4.36 15.27
N LYS A 79 8.96 -4.81 14.08
CA LYS A 79 9.19 -6.23 13.81
C LYS A 79 10.34 -6.80 14.63
N GLU A 80 11.44 -6.07 14.80
CA GLU A 80 12.58 -6.46 15.65
C GLU A 80 12.15 -6.65 17.10
N ARG A 81 11.26 -5.79 17.60
CA ARG A 81 10.77 -5.88 18.98
C ARG A 81 9.71 -6.95 19.19
N TYR A 82 8.79 -7.13 18.24
CA TYR A 82 7.57 -7.93 18.46
C TYR A 82 7.46 -9.19 17.60
N THR A 83 7.95 -9.16 16.37
CA THR A 83 7.79 -10.27 15.40
C THR A 83 8.98 -11.22 15.45
N TYR A 84 10.20 -10.69 15.30
CA TYR A 84 11.43 -11.48 15.13
C TYR A 84 11.78 -12.36 16.33
N PRO A 85 11.52 -11.99 17.60
CA PRO A 85 11.73 -12.88 18.73
C PRO A 85 10.87 -14.16 18.68
N ARG A 86 9.72 -14.14 17.98
CA ARG A 86 8.79 -15.27 17.94
C ARG A 86 9.00 -16.22 16.77
N THR A 87 9.52 -15.72 15.65
CA THR A 87 9.66 -16.49 14.40
C THR A 87 11.09 -16.64 13.91
N GLY A 88 12.07 -16.11 14.65
CA GLY A 88 13.45 -15.97 14.21
C GLY A 88 13.62 -14.88 13.14
N TYR A 89 14.81 -14.26 13.11
CA TYR A 89 15.16 -13.27 12.10
C TYR A 89 15.73 -13.96 10.85
N VAL A 90 15.00 -13.93 9.74
CA VAL A 90 15.58 -14.29 8.43
C VAL A 90 16.14 -13.02 7.80
N ALA A 91 17.46 -12.83 7.90
CA ALA A 91 18.16 -11.74 7.24
C ALA A 91 18.00 -11.85 5.72
N TYR A 92 17.24 -10.94 5.12
CA TYR A 92 17.11 -10.87 3.68
C TYR A 92 18.41 -10.34 3.07
N GLN A 93 19.02 -11.09 2.15
CA GLN A 93 20.04 -10.53 1.27
C GLN A 93 19.43 -9.36 0.47
N GLY A 94 19.99 -8.17 0.61
CA GLY A 94 19.51 -6.96 -0.05
C GLY A 94 19.53 -7.14 -1.57
N LYS A 95 18.37 -7.01 -2.23
CA LYS A 95 18.31 -7.05 -3.70
C LYS A 95 19.18 -5.92 -4.28
N THR A 96 20.09 -6.31 -5.17
CA THR A 96 21.07 -5.46 -5.88
C THR A 96 20.40 -4.31 -6.64
N GLY A 97 21.11 -3.17 -6.73
CA GLY A 97 20.56 -1.84 -7.05
C GLY A 97 19.75 -1.71 -8.35
N SER A 98 19.99 -2.54 -9.37
CA SER A 98 19.32 -2.41 -10.69
C SER A 98 17.82 -2.74 -10.65
N ARG A 99 17.39 -3.65 -9.77
CA ARG A 99 15.95 -4.00 -9.63
C ARG A 99 15.15 -2.94 -8.86
N ARG A 100 15.81 -2.07 -8.08
CA ARG A 100 15.15 -0.98 -7.35
C ARG A 100 14.72 0.12 -8.31
N TRP A 101 15.62 0.55 -9.19
CA TRP A 101 15.32 1.55 -10.22
C TRP A 101 14.23 1.09 -11.19
N LYS A 102 14.23 -0.19 -11.61
CA LYS A 102 13.14 -0.74 -12.43
C LYS A 102 11.77 -0.64 -11.75
N ARG A 103 11.69 -0.79 -10.42
CA ARG A 103 10.43 -0.64 -9.67
C ARG A 103 10.03 0.82 -9.49
N VAL A 104 10.99 1.71 -9.24
CA VAL A 104 10.75 3.15 -9.17
C VAL A 104 10.24 3.66 -10.52
N LEU A 105 10.88 3.24 -11.63
CA LEU A 105 10.42 3.53 -12.98
C LEU A 105 9.03 2.95 -13.22
N LEU A 106 8.77 1.68 -12.90
CA LEU A 106 7.45 1.08 -13.07
C LEU A 106 6.36 1.83 -12.27
N ALA A 107 6.64 2.18 -11.01
CA ALA A 107 5.72 2.94 -10.16
C ALA A 107 5.50 4.37 -10.68
N GLY A 108 6.56 5.03 -11.15
CA GLY A 108 6.48 6.35 -11.78
C GLY A 108 5.72 6.31 -13.10
N THR A 109 5.92 5.28 -13.91
CA THR A 109 5.21 5.09 -15.19
C THR A 109 3.73 4.81 -14.94
N LEU A 110 3.41 3.96 -13.96
CA LEU A 110 2.03 3.75 -13.53
C LEU A 110 1.40 5.04 -13.01
N GLY A 111 2.10 5.79 -12.14
CA GLY A 111 1.63 7.09 -11.66
C GLY A 111 1.38 8.08 -12.79
N LEU A 112 2.26 8.14 -13.79
CA LEU A 112 2.09 8.96 -14.99
C LEU A 112 0.92 8.49 -15.84
N LEU A 113 0.73 7.18 -16.03
CA LEU A 113 -0.40 6.65 -16.79
C LEU A 113 -1.73 6.97 -16.07
N VAL A 114 -1.77 6.85 -14.75
CA VAL A 114 -2.94 7.23 -13.96
C VAL A 114 -3.20 8.72 -14.06
N GLY A 115 -2.16 9.56 -13.92
CA GLY A 115 -2.28 11.02 -14.05
C GLY A 115 -2.71 11.45 -15.45
N ALA A 116 -2.13 10.86 -16.50
CA ALA A 116 -2.48 11.12 -17.88
C ALA A 116 -3.90 10.66 -18.20
N LEU A 117 -4.29 9.45 -17.75
CA LEU A 117 -5.64 8.94 -17.95
C LEU A 117 -6.66 9.81 -17.22
N THR A 118 -6.42 10.16 -15.96
CA THR A 118 -7.33 11.04 -15.21
C THR A 118 -7.42 12.44 -15.84
N SER A 119 -6.31 13.01 -16.31
CA SER A 119 -6.30 14.29 -17.04
C SER A 119 -7.06 14.21 -18.37
N LEU A 120 -6.87 13.16 -19.17
CA LEU A 120 -7.59 12.97 -20.43
C LEU A 120 -9.09 12.74 -20.24
N LEU A 121 -9.48 12.07 -19.15
CA LEU A 121 -10.88 11.84 -18.81
C LEU A 121 -11.53 13.06 -18.14
N SER A 122 -10.72 14.01 -17.64
CA SER A 122 -11.19 15.26 -17.06
C SER A 122 -11.76 16.16 -18.14
N GLY A 123 -13.06 16.46 -18.05
CA GLY A 123 -13.80 17.28 -19.01
C GLY A 123 -14.54 16.53 -20.13
N SER A 124 -14.19 15.27 -20.41
CA SER A 124 -14.81 14.46 -21.48
C SER A 124 -15.81 13.41 -20.98
N LEU A 125 -15.71 13.00 -19.71
CA LEU A 125 -16.65 12.08 -19.06
C LEU A 125 -17.27 12.68 -17.80
N PRO A 126 -18.52 12.32 -17.47
CA PRO A 126 -19.09 12.60 -16.16
C PRO A 126 -18.20 12.09 -15.02
N ILE A 127 -18.10 12.89 -13.94
CA ILE A 127 -17.24 12.65 -12.77
C ILE A 127 -17.40 11.22 -12.22
N ILE A 128 -18.62 10.66 -12.23
CA ILE A 128 -18.88 9.31 -11.73
C ILE A 128 -18.09 8.23 -12.47
N TYR A 129 -17.87 8.37 -13.78
CA TYR A 129 -17.10 7.39 -14.55
C TYR A 129 -15.61 7.46 -14.21
N GLN A 130 -15.07 8.65 -13.96
CA GLN A 130 -13.68 8.81 -13.52
C GLN A 130 -13.47 8.12 -12.17
N GLN A 131 -14.39 8.31 -11.23
CA GLN A 131 -14.37 7.69 -9.90
C GLN A 131 -14.44 6.16 -9.97
N ILE A 132 -15.32 5.62 -10.82
CA ILE A 132 -15.46 4.19 -11.05
C ILE A 132 -14.15 3.62 -11.64
N VAL A 133 -13.59 4.27 -12.66
CA VAL A 133 -12.33 3.83 -13.29
C VAL A 133 -11.19 3.77 -12.28
N VAL A 134 -11.01 4.82 -11.47
CA VAL A 134 -9.97 4.84 -10.43
C VAL A 134 -10.19 3.74 -9.40
N THR A 135 -11.43 3.51 -8.98
CA THR A 135 -11.79 2.45 -8.02
C THR A 135 -11.42 1.07 -8.54
N PHE A 136 -11.83 0.74 -9.77
CA PHE A 136 -11.55 -0.56 -10.37
C PHE A 136 -10.06 -0.78 -10.64
N MET A 137 -9.35 0.28 -11.03
CA MET A 137 -7.92 0.21 -11.25
C MET A 137 -7.16 -0.07 -9.94
N ILE A 138 -7.54 0.59 -8.85
CA ILE A 138 -6.94 0.33 -7.52
C ILE A 138 -7.29 -1.07 -7.03
N ALA A 139 -8.56 -1.49 -7.14
CA ALA A 139 -8.97 -2.84 -6.77
C ALA A 139 -8.21 -3.92 -7.56
N SER A 140 -8.02 -3.71 -8.87
CA SER A 140 -7.24 -4.61 -9.73
C SER A 140 -5.77 -4.68 -9.30
N SER A 141 -5.19 -3.56 -8.87
CA SER A 141 -3.84 -3.54 -8.33
C SER A 141 -3.72 -4.40 -7.05
N TYR A 142 -4.73 -4.40 -6.18
CA TYR A 142 -4.76 -5.21 -4.97
C TYR A 142 -4.95 -6.70 -5.28
N ILE A 143 -5.80 -7.04 -6.25
CA ILE A 143 -5.94 -8.41 -6.78
C ILE A 143 -4.58 -8.91 -7.29
N TYR A 144 -3.89 -8.10 -8.08
CA TYR A 144 -2.57 -8.44 -8.61
C TYR A 144 -1.52 -8.63 -7.49
N ILE A 145 -1.50 -7.74 -6.50
CA ILE A 145 -0.62 -7.88 -5.32
C ILE A 145 -0.93 -9.18 -4.58
N GLY A 146 -2.21 -9.46 -4.32
CA GLY A 146 -2.68 -10.69 -3.68
C GLY A 146 -2.25 -11.94 -4.43
N TYR A 147 -2.39 -11.96 -5.74
CA TYR A 147 -1.92 -13.04 -6.61
C TYR A 147 -0.39 -13.20 -6.57
N SER A 148 0.35 -12.09 -6.62
CA SER A 148 1.82 -12.08 -6.71
C SER A 148 2.54 -12.46 -5.40
N ILE A 149 1.86 -12.32 -4.25
CA ILE A 149 2.34 -12.66 -2.91
C ILE A 149 1.68 -13.97 -2.41
N GLY A 150 0.53 -14.33 -2.97
CA GLY A 150 -0.27 -15.50 -2.57
C GLY A 150 -1.00 -15.29 -1.25
N LEU A 151 -1.52 -14.09 -1.00
CA LEU A 151 -2.25 -13.77 0.25
C LEU A 151 -3.72 -13.49 -0.04
N LYS A 152 -4.60 -14.35 0.49
CA LYS A 152 -6.05 -14.26 0.25
C LYS A 152 -6.66 -12.94 0.73
N ARG A 153 -6.11 -12.35 1.80
CA ARG A 153 -6.63 -11.10 2.38
C ARG A 153 -6.58 -9.88 1.46
N PHE A 154 -5.69 -9.86 0.47
CA PHE A 154 -5.68 -8.78 -0.52
C PHE A 154 -6.90 -8.80 -1.45
N TYR A 155 -7.55 -9.95 -1.64
CA TYR A 155 -8.84 -10.00 -2.34
C TYR A 155 -9.96 -9.38 -1.49
N TRP A 156 -9.93 -9.55 -0.17
CA TRP A 156 -10.86 -8.87 0.75
C TRP A 156 -10.64 -7.36 0.76
N ILE A 157 -9.38 -6.92 0.75
CA ILE A 157 -9.04 -5.49 0.60
C ILE A 157 -9.61 -4.97 -0.74
N ALA A 158 -9.40 -5.68 -1.85
CA ALA A 158 -9.93 -5.28 -3.15
C ALA A 158 -11.48 -5.17 -3.16
N ALA A 159 -12.17 -6.14 -2.55
CA ALA A 159 -13.62 -6.09 -2.41
C ALA A 159 -14.07 -4.88 -1.57
N ALA A 160 -13.41 -4.63 -0.44
CA ALA A 160 -13.68 -3.46 0.40
C ALA A 160 -13.43 -2.14 -0.35
N THR A 161 -12.39 -2.08 -1.20
CA THR A 161 -12.12 -0.92 -2.06
C THR A 161 -13.24 -0.66 -3.07
N ILE A 162 -13.78 -1.72 -3.69
CA ILE A 162 -14.90 -1.59 -4.63
C ILE A 162 -16.14 -1.07 -3.90
N VAL A 163 -16.48 -1.67 -2.75
CA VAL A 163 -17.63 -1.24 -1.93
C VAL A 163 -17.48 0.23 -1.51
N LEU A 164 -16.30 0.62 -1.05
CA LEU A 164 -16.02 2.00 -0.67
C LEU A 164 -16.14 2.97 -1.86
N GLY A 165 -15.53 2.64 -2.99
CA GLY A 165 -15.54 3.51 -4.18
C GLY A 165 -16.95 3.68 -4.76
N ILE A 166 -17.68 2.57 -4.95
CA ILE A 166 -19.09 2.63 -5.39
C ILE A 166 -19.93 3.40 -4.38
N GLY A 167 -19.80 3.10 -3.09
CA GLY A 167 -20.55 3.80 -2.04
C GLY A 167 -20.32 5.30 -2.05
N LEU A 168 -19.07 5.75 -2.20
CA LEU A 168 -18.74 7.17 -2.29
C LEU A 168 -19.17 7.80 -3.60
N SER A 169 -19.14 7.08 -4.73
CA SER A 169 -19.58 7.58 -6.04
C SER A 169 -21.07 7.88 -6.09
N LEU A 170 -21.88 7.22 -5.26
CA LEU A 170 -23.30 7.49 -5.12
C LEU A 170 -23.57 8.77 -4.31
N VAL A 171 -22.62 9.21 -3.49
CA VAL A 171 -22.70 10.48 -2.76
C VAL A 171 -22.22 11.59 -3.70
N LYS A 172 -23.11 12.53 -4.03
CA LYS A 172 -22.75 13.71 -4.85
C LYS A 172 -21.80 14.62 -4.07
N MET A 173 -20.50 14.32 -4.16
CA MET A 173 -19.41 15.09 -3.55
C MET A 173 -18.62 15.83 -4.62
N SER A 174 -17.96 16.93 -4.23
CA SER A 174 -16.93 17.52 -5.08
C SER A 174 -15.76 16.56 -5.26
N GLU A 175 -15.06 16.67 -6.39
CA GLU A 175 -13.96 15.77 -6.76
C GLU A 175 -12.87 15.68 -5.69
N ILE A 176 -12.45 16.84 -5.15
CA ILE A 176 -11.45 16.90 -4.07
C ILE A 176 -11.93 16.14 -2.83
N LYS A 177 -13.20 16.32 -2.43
CA LYS A 177 -13.77 15.63 -1.27
C LYS A 177 -13.85 14.13 -1.52
N TYR A 178 -14.26 13.71 -2.73
CA TYR A 178 -14.30 12.30 -3.10
C TYR A 178 -12.92 11.66 -2.94
N PHE A 179 -11.88 12.20 -3.56
CA PHE A 179 -10.54 11.62 -3.49
C PHE A 179 -9.97 11.65 -2.07
N LEU A 180 -10.20 12.73 -1.32
CA LEU A 180 -9.82 12.82 0.08
C LEU A 180 -10.45 11.68 0.92
N THR A 181 -11.77 11.56 0.87
CA THR A 181 -12.50 10.53 1.63
C THR A 181 -12.15 9.12 1.15
N PHE A 182 -12.02 8.93 -0.16
CA PHE A 182 -11.68 7.65 -0.76
C PHE A 182 -10.28 7.18 -0.31
N PHE A 183 -9.24 8.00 -0.43
CA PHE A 183 -7.88 7.60 -0.05
C PHE A 183 -7.68 7.51 1.48
N ILE A 184 -8.39 8.31 2.28
CA ILE A 184 -8.45 8.10 3.74
C ILE A 184 -9.08 6.73 4.03
N GLY A 185 -10.21 6.42 3.41
CA GLY A 185 -10.87 5.13 3.55
C GLY A 185 -9.99 3.95 3.11
N GLN A 186 -9.24 4.09 2.01
CA GLN A 186 -8.24 3.09 1.61
C GLN A 186 -7.18 2.88 2.69
N GLY A 187 -6.63 3.97 3.25
CA GLY A 187 -5.67 3.88 4.33
C GLY A 187 -6.22 3.16 5.55
N LEU A 188 -7.48 3.43 5.92
CA LEU A 188 -8.17 2.77 7.02
C LEU A 188 -8.42 1.28 6.74
N ILE A 189 -8.81 0.89 5.52
CA ILE A 189 -8.97 -0.52 5.12
C ILE A 189 -7.63 -1.26 5.30
N TRP A 190 -6.53 -0.67 4.85
CA TRP A 190 -5.19 -1.23 4.99
C TRP A 190 -4.76 -1.37 6.46
N ILE A 191 -5.02 -0.34 7.27
CA ILE A 191 -4.73 -0.38 8.71
C ILE A 191 -5.58 -1.45 9.39
N ALA A 192 -6.88 -1.54 9.09
CA ALA A 192 -7.77 -2.53 9.67
C ALA A 192 -7.36 -3.96 9.31
N SER A 193 -7.01 -4.23 8.04
CA SER A 193 -6.43 -5.52 7.60
C SER A 193 -5.14 -5.83 8.37
N GLY A 194 -4.24 -4.87 8.47
CA GLY A 194 -2.97 -5.04 9.17
C GLY A 194 -3.14 -5.31 10.66
N LEU A 195 -4.08 -4.62 11.32
CA LEU A 195 -4.41 -4.85 12.72
C LEU A 195 -5.07 -6.22 12.93
N ALA A 196 -5.95 -6.65 12.03
CA ALA A 196 -6.53 -7.99 12.09
C ALA A 196 -5.46 -9.07 11.94
N ALA A 197 -4.54 -8.90 10.99
CA ALA A 197 -3.39 -9.79 10.81
C ALA A 197 -2.46 -9.80 12.04
N LEU A 198 -2.20 -8.64 12.65
CA LEU A 198 -1.38 -8.52 13.85
C LEU A 198 -2.02 -9.23 15.05
N ARG A 199 -3.33 -9.06 15.26
CA ARG A 199 -4.08 -9.77 16.31
C ARG A 199 -4.05 -11.28 16.09
N GLN A 200 -4.29 -11.73 14.87
CA GLN A 200 -4.21 -13.15 14.53
C GLN A 200 -2.79 -13.71 14.74
N TYR A 201 -1.77 -12.94 14.36
CA TYR A 201 -0.37 -13.34 14.52
C TYR A 201 -0.01 -13.55 15.99
N PHE A 202 -0.35 -12.61 16.87
CA PHE A 202 -0.06 -12.75 18.30
C PHE A 202 -0.89 -13.84 18.98
N GLY A 203 -2.11 -14.11 18.50
CA GLY A 203 -2.94 -15.20 19.01
C GLY A 203 -2.51 -16.59 18.56
N SER A 204 -1.81 -16.70 17.42
CA SER A 204 -1.40 -17.99 16.82
C SER A 204 0.08 -18.34 16.99
N THR A 205 0.90 -17.41 17.47
CA THR A 205 2.34 -17.63 17.68
C THR A 205 2.74 -17.45 19.14
N GLN A 206 3.22 -18.54 19.75
CA GLN A 206 3.89 -18.50 21.04
C GLN A 206 5.41 -18.34 20.83
N PRO A 207 6.11 -17.54 21.65
CA PRO A 207 7.57 -17.51 21.62
C PRO A 207 8.11 -18.92 21.96
N PRO A 208 9.22 -19.36 21.35
CA PRO A 208 9.88 -20.59 21.75
C PRO A 208 10.16 -20.55 23.25
N THR A 209 9.63 -21.51 24.01
CA THR A 209 10.03 -21.70 25.40
C THR A 209 11.51 -22.10 25.41
N GLU A 210 12.34 -21.31 26.07
CA GLU A 210 13.72 -21.69 26.40
C GLU A 210 13.65 -22.98 27.21
N THR A 211 13.79 -24.12 26.56
CA THR A 211 14.09 -25.37 27.25
C THR A 211 15.49 -25.19 27.82
N GLY A 212 15.54 -24.85 29.10
CA GLY A 212 16.75 -24.87 29.89
C GLY A 212 17.34 -26.28 29.86
N GLU A 213 18.45 -26.44 29.17
CA GLU A 213 19.38 -27.52 29.41
C GLU A 213 20.32 -27.05 30.51
N GLY A 214 20.09 -27.57 31.72
CA GLY A 214 21.03 -27.56 32.84
C GLY A 214 21.76 -28.89 32.90
#